data_AF-A0A366E171-F1
#
_entry.id   AF-A0A366E171-F1
#
_cell.length_a   1.000
_cell.length_b   1.000
_cell.length_c   1.000
_cell.angle_alpha   90.00
_cell.angle_beta   90.00
_cell.angle_gamma   90.00
#
_symmetry.space_group_name_H-M   'P 1'
#
loop_
_entity.id
_entity.type
_entity.pdbx_description
1 polymer ?
#
loop_
_entity_poly.entity_id
_entity_poly.type
_entity_poly.pdbx_seq_one_letter_code
_entity_poly.pdbx_strand_id
1 'polypeptide(L)' 'MKIKVALILLAPLYILLCIFDYIFINSFDWKANIFESIFVMALIMLFDIIESKLK' A
#
# COMPACT_ATOMS: atom_id res chain seq x y z
N MET A 1 7.24 -15.58 -6.48
CA MET A 1 6.19 -14.83 -7.21
C MET A 1 5.50 -13.77 -6.34
N LYS A 2 5.11 -14.08 -5.09
CA LYS A 2 4.40 -13.16 -4.19
C LYS A 2 5.04 -11.76 -4.03
N ILE A 3 6.37 -11.68 -3.83
CA ILE A 3 7.09 -10.39 -3.70
C ILE A 3 7.03 -9.55 -4.99
N LYS A 4 7.09 -10.18 -6.17
CA LYS A 4 6.99 -9.46 -7.45
C LYS A 4 5.61 -8.86 -7.64
N VAL A 5 4.56 -9.62 -7.31
CA VAL A 5 3.17 -9.13 -7.31
C VAL A 5 3.02 -7.98 -6.31
N ALA A 6 3.66 -8.10 -5.15
CA ALA A 6 3.61 -7.06 -4.13
C ALA A 6 4.22 -5.73 -4.60
N LEU A 7 5.38 -5.78 -5.24
CA LEU A 7 6.03 -4.60 -5.82
C LEU A 7 5.21 -3.99 -6.97
N ILE A 8 4.54 -4.82 -7.78
CA ILE A 8 3.67 -4.36 -8.87
C ILE A 8 2.44 -3.63 -8.33
N LEU A 9 1.89 -4.06 -7.18
CA LEU A 9 0.71 -3.45 -6.55
C LEU A 9 1.01 -2.13 -5.82
N LEU A 10 2.28 -1.83 -5.57
CA LEU A 10 2.69 -0.64 -4.84
C LEU A 10 2.40 0.66 -5.62
N ALA A 11 2.63 0.65 -6.93
CA ALA A 11 2.33 1.78 -7.82
C ALA A 11 0.83 2.11 -7.90
N PRO A 12 -0.09 1.16 -8.18
CA PRO A 12 -1.52 1.46 -8.18
C PRO A 12 -2.05 1.82 -6.79
N LEU A 13 -1.50 1.26 -5.71
CA LEU A 13 -1.86 1.63 -4.34
C LEU A 13 -1.50 3.09 -4.03
N TYR A 14 -0.30 3.53 -4.43
CA TYR A 14 0.12 4.92 -4.31
C TYR A 14 -0.81 5.87 -5.09
N ILE A 15 -1.14 5.53 -6.34
CA ILE A 15 -2.07 6.32 -7.16
C ILE A 15 -3.44 6.41 -6.49
N LEU A 16 -3.92 5.31 -5.90
CA LEU A 16 -5.19 5.29 -5.18
C LEU A 16 -5.16 6.25 -4.00
N LEU A 17 -4.13 6.19 -3.16
CA LEU A 17 -3.97 7.07 -2.00
C LEU A 17 -3.92 8.56 -2.40
N CYS A 18 -3.21 8.87 -3.49
CA CYS A 18 -3.19 10.21 -4.07
C CYS A 18 -4.58 10.72 -4.47
N ILE A 19 -5.41 9.84 -5.06
CA ILE A 19 -6.79 10.17 -5.43
C ILE A 19 -7.63 10.40 -4.17
N PHE A 20 -7.47 9.57 -3.14
CA PHE A 20 -8.15 9.74 -1.85
C PHE A 20 -7.78 11.09 -1.21
N ASP A 21 -6.49 11.40 -1.10
CA ASP A 21 -6.00 12.67 -0.56
C ASP A 21 -6.59 13.88 -1.28
N TYR A 22 -6.63 13.81 -2.61
CA TYR A 22 -7.22 14.87 -3.42
C TYR A 22 -8.74 15.01 -3.20
N ILE A 23 -9.47 13.90 -3.09
CA ILE A 23 -10.92 13.93 -2.89
C ILE A 23 -11.30 14.43 -1.48
N PHE A 24 -10.59 13.98 -0.44
CA PHE A 24 -10.98 14.22 0.95
C PHE A 24 -10.36 15.48 1.56
N ILE A 25 -9.10 15.77 1.21
CA ILE A 25 -8.31 16.85 1.83
C ILE A 25 -8.09 17.98 0.82
N ASN A 26 -8.34 17.74 -0.47
CA ASN A 26 -8.05 18.68 -1.56
C ASN A 26 -6.58 19.14 -1.55
N SER A 27 -5.72 18.25 -1.07
CA SER A 27 -4.28 18.43 -0.91
C SER A 27 -3.57 17.22 -1.48
N PHE A 28 -2.32 17.40 -1.85
CA PHE A 28 -1.48 16.35 -2.42
C PHE A 28 -0.16 16.29 -1.66
N ASP A 29 -0.10 15.46 -0.61
CA ASP A 29 1.16 15.18 0.09
C ASP A 29 1.79 13.89 -0.45
N TRP A 30 2.58 14.04 -1.52
CA TRP A 30 3.25 12.91 -2.16
C TRP A 30 4.17 12.12 -1.21
N LYS A 31 4.74 12.75 -0.18
CA LYS A 31 5.63 12.05 0.77
C LYS A 31 4.82 11.14 1.68
N ALA A 32 3.71 11.66 2.22
CA ALA A 32 2.79 10.88 3.04
C ALA A 32 2.25 9.69 2.24
N ASN A 33 1.75 9.93 1.02
CA ASN A 33 1.21 8.89 0.15
C ASN A 33 2.22 7.78 -0.19
N ILE A 34 3.51 8.11 -0.42
CA ILE A 34 4.56 7.10 -0.61
C ILE A 34 4.73 6.25 0.65
N PHE A 35 4.87 6.88 1.82
CA PHE A 35 5.06 6.16 3.08
C PHE A 35 3.86 5.27 3.42
N GLU A 36 2.65 5.79 3.25
CA GLU A 36 1.41 5.04 3.49
C GLU A 36 1.28 3.85 2.54
N SER A 37 1.61 4.02 1.26
CA SER A 37 1.58 2.91 0.29
C SER A 37 2.54 1.78 0.69
N ILE A 38 3.75 2.12 1.12
CA ILE A 38 4.75 1.14 1.58
C ILE A 38 4.26 0.46 2.87
N PHE A 39 3.71 1.24 3.81
CA PHE A 39 3.23 0.75 5.09
C PHE A 39 2.05 -0.21 4.95
N VAL A 40 1.03 0.17 4.18
CA VAL A 40 -0.13 -0.70 3.89
C VAL A 40 0.33 -1.99 3.23
N MET A 41 1.27 -1.91 2.30
CA MET A 41 1.80 -3.10 1.64
C MET A 41 2.58 -4.02 2.59
N ALA A 42 3.36 -3.45 3.50
CA ALA A 42 4.05 -4.20 4.55
C ALA A 42 3.07 -4.90 5.49
N LEU A 43 1.96 -4.24 5.85
CA LEU A 43 0.89 -4.86 6.66
C LEU A 43 0.23 -6.03 5.94
N ILE A 44 -0.10 -5.90 4.65
CA ILE A 44 -0.70 -6.99 3.87
C ILE A 44 0.24 -8.21 3.84
N MET A 45 1.53 -8.00 3.61
CA MET A 45 2.51 -9.08 3.65
C MET A 45 2.63 -9.70 5.04
N LEU A 46 2.58 -8.89 6.10
CA LEU A 46 2.61 -9.39 7.47
C LEU A 46 1.39 -10.30 7.75
N PHE A 47 0.19 -9.88 7.33
CA PHE A 47 -1.03 -10.68 7.48
C PHE A 47 -0.97 -11.99 6.69
N ASP A 48 -0.50 -11.97 5.43
CA ASP A 48 -0.32 -13.19 4.61
C ASP A 48 0.68 -14.17 5.28
N ILE A 49 1.74 -13.65 5.91
CA ILE A 49 2.70 -14.47 6.68
C ILE A 49 2.02 -15.08 7.90
N ILE A 50 1.27 -14.30 8.68
CA ILE A 50 0.57 -14.79 9.87
C ILE A 50 -0.44 -15.87 9.49
N GLU A 51 -1.26 -15.63 8.46
CA GLU A 51 -2.24 -16.60 7.96
C GLU A 51 -1.55 -17.89 7.50
N SER A 52 -0.42 -17.79 6.79
CA SER A 52 0.35 -18.96 6.34
C SER A 52 0.94 -19.78 7.49
N LYS A 53 1.21 -19.18 8.66
CA LYS A 53 1.71 -19.88 9.84
C LYS A 53 0.60 -20.48 10.72
N LEU A 54 -0.62 -20.00 10.56
CA LEU A 54 -1.78 -20.46 11.33
C LEU A 54 -2.43 -21.72 10.74
N LYS A 55 -2.06 -22.07 9.51
CA LYS A 55 -2.60 -23.18 8.72
C LYS A 55 -1.62 -24.35 8.66
#